data_AF-A0A1H4FJY3-F1
#
_entry.id   AF-A0A1H4FJY3-F1
#
_cell.length_a   1.000
_cell.length_b   1.000
_cell.length_c   1.000
_cell.angle_alpha   90.00
_cell.angle_beta   90.00
_cell.angle_gamma   90.00
#
_symmetry.space_group_name_H-M   'P 1'
#
loop_
_entity.id
_entity.type
_entity.pdbx_description
1 polymer ?
#
loop_
_entity_poly.entity_id
_entity_poly.type
_entity_poly.pdbx_seq_one_letter_code
_entity_poly.pdbx_strand_id
1 'polypeptide(L)'
;MGDTFVNKPLSKSNVLASKVIFAALTILRDGGGQMKAADIFDAIPQKLMLDDWALEVIESNGLARWRTYALFFSVDAVKAGYLVKTKGIWQITSSGVEALSLGELGYFFAAREGYRVWKRQQLNSSGSAAPQGNDADEVSVTQEPPEDQFERLRKEVNSVLAAEILEVVKNNSWQFFERLVVQLLLAMGYGGTGGMGLALQRGGDGGVDGFINQDKLGLDIVYVQAKRWADQTVGRPEIQQFVGALAGRQANRGVFITTSRFSADARDYVKPLHVRVILIDGELLAQLMIEHGVGVSTWKSYDLKRIDSDFFSEE
;
A
#
# COMPACT_ATOMS: atom_id res chain seq x y z
N MET A 1 -37.06 -18.28 -15.19
CA MET A 1 -36.44 -17.43 -14.16
C MET A 1 -34.99 -17.84 -14.04
N GLY A 2 -34.17 -17.32 -14.94
CA GLY A 2 -32.73 -17.45 -14.88
C GLY A 2 -32.19 -16.15 -15.39
N ASP A 3 -31.47 -15.43 -14.53
CA ASP A 3 -30.36 -14.60 -14.98
C ASP A 3 -29.50 -14.11 -13.81
N THR A 4 -28.20 -14.37 -13.99
CA THR A 4 -27.07 -13.51 -13.65
C THR A 4 -26.75 -13.20 -12.19
N PHE A 5 -26.17 -14.18 -11.48
CA PHE A 5 -24.97 -13.87 -10.69
C PHE A 5 -23.80 -13.83 -11.67
N VAL A 6 -23.48 -12.64 -12.16
CA VAL A 6 -22.25 -12.39 -12.90
C VAL A 6 -21.09 -12.86 -12.01
N ASN A 7 -20.41 -13.91 -12.47
CA ASN A 7 -19.25 -14.51 -11.80
C ASN A 7 -18.11 -13.49 -11.80
N LYS A 8 -18.13 -12.55 -10.85
CA LYS A 8 -17.12 -11.51 -10.73
C LYS A 8 -15.77 -12.21 -10.49
N PRO A 9 -14.74 -11.96 -11.32
CA PRO A 9 -13.45 -12.61 -11.14
C PRO A 9 -12.93 -12.33 -9.73
N LEU A 10 -12.35 -13.35 -9.10
CA LEU A 10 -11.74 -13.23 -7.78
C LEU A 10 -10.72 -12.09 -7.77
N SER A 11 -10.68 -11.32 -6.67
CA SER A 11 -9.63 -10.33 -6.47
C SER A 11 -8.24 -11.00 -6.51
N LYS A 12 -7.22 -10.25 -6.92
CA LYS A 12 -5.82 -10.74 -6.96
C LYS A 12 -5.41 -11.38 -5.62
N SER A 13 -5.82 -10.77 -4.52
CA SER A 13 -5.67 -11.28 -3.16
C SER A 13 -6.30 -12.65 -2.96
N ASN A 14 -7.57 -12.83 -3.31
CA ASN A 14 -8.24 -14.12 -3.15
C ASN A 14 -7.64 -15.21 -4.06
N VAL A 15 -7.15 -14.85 -5.26
CA VAL A 15 -6.45 -15.79 -6.15
C VAL A 15 -5.11 -16.22 -5.55
N LEU A 16 -4.34 -15.29 -4.98
CA LEU A 16 -3.12 -15.64 -4.26
C LEU A 16 -3.43 -16.55 -3.07
N ALA A 17 -4.41 -16.16 -2.27
CA ALA A 17 -4.87 -16.92 -1.11
C ALA A 17 -5.21 -18.37 -1.47
N SER A 18 -6.09 -18.57 -2.46
CA SER A 18 -6.51 -19.91 -2.89
C SER A 18 -5.32 -20.78 -3.30
N LYS A 19 -4.40 -20.22 -4.08
CA LYS A 19 -3.20 -20.92 -4.55
C LYS A 19 -2.27 -21.31 -3.41
N VAL A 20 -1.93 -20.38 -2.52
CA VAL A 20 -0.94 -20.64 -1.46
C VAL A 20 -1.46 -21.63 -0.42
N ILE A 21 -2.75 -21.53 -0.02
CA ILE A 21 -3.29 -22.46 0.98
C ILE A 21 -3.53 -23.85 0.39
N PHE A 22 -3.92 -23.94 -0.88
CA PHE A 22 -4.06 -25.21 -1.58
C PHE A 22 -2.69 -25.90 -1.78
N ALA A 23 -1.66 -25.13 -2.16
CA ALA A 23 -0.29 -25.62 -2.25
C ALA A 23 0.21 -26.13 -0.88
N ALA A 24 -0.02 -25.38 0.20
CA ALA A 24 0.36 -25.78 1.56
C ALA A 24 -0.25 -27.13 1.97
N LEU A 25 -1.55 -27.32 1.74
CA LEU A 25 -2.21 -28.60 2.04
C LEU A 25 -1.79 -29.74 1.11
N THR A 26 -1.51 -29.44 -0.16
CA THR A 26 -0.99 -30.43 -1.11
C THR A 26 0.40 -30.92 -0.68
N ILE A 27 1.28 -30.01 -0.26
CA ILE A 27 2.59 -30.34 0.30
C ILE A 27 2.44 -31.23 1.55
N LEU A 28 1.53 -30.89 2.45
CA LEU A 28 1.24 -31.70 3.63
C LEU A 28 0.78 -33.11 3.26
N ARG A 29 -0.19 -33.24 2.35
CA ARG A 29 -0.71 -34.54 1.89
C ARG A 29 0.41 -35.40 1.30
N ASP A 30 1.21 -34.82 0.40
CA ASP A 30 2.28 -35.54 -0.28
C ASP A 30 3.46 -35.87 0.65
N GLY A 31 3.63 -35.09 1.73
CA GLY A 31 4.68 -35.23 2.75
C GLY A 31 4.31 -36.12 3.94
N GLY A 32 3.29 -36.98 3.83
CA GLY A 32 2.90 -37.92 4.89
C GLY A 32 1.87 -37.38 5.90
N GLY A 33 1.25 -36.24 5.59
CA GLY A 33 0.10 -35.69 6.32
C GLY A 33 0.44 -34.76 7.49
N GLN A 34 1.71 -34.69 7.91
CA GLN A 34 2.15 -33.84 9.02
C GLN A 34 3.56 -33.29 8.77
N MET A 35 3.73 -31.98 8.89
CA MET A 35 5.02 -31.30 8.65
C MET A 35 5.17 -30.06 9.53
N LYS A 36 6.41 -29.62 9.79
CA LYS A 36 6.63 -28.30 10.41
C LYS A 36 6.18 -27.20 9.45
N ALA A 37 5.56 -26.15 9.99
CA ALA A 37 5.10 -25.02 9.19
C ALA A 37 6.24 -24.38 8.38
N ALA A 38 7.45 -24.29 8.95
CA ALA A 38 8.64 -23.78 8.26
C ALA A 38 8.94 -24.59 6.99
N ASP A 39 8.98 -25.92 7.07
CA ASP A 39 9.26 -26.80 5.93
C ASP A 39 8.20 -26.67 4.83
N ILE A 40 6.93 -26.46 5.21
CA ILE A 40 5.84 -26.20 4.25
C ILE A 40 6.09 -24.87 3.53
N PHE A 41 6.43 -23.81 4.27
CA PHE A 41 6.70 -22.50 3.70
C PHE A 41 7.94 -22.50 2.80
N ASP A 42 8.99 -23.25 3.14
CA ASP A 42 10.18 -23.37 2.30
C ASP A 42 9.89 -24.13 0.99
N ALA A 43 8.93 -25.05 1.01
CA ALA A 43 8.53 -25.83 -0.17
C ALA A 43 7.57 -25.08 -1.11
N ILE A 44 6.76 -24.11 -0.62
CA ILE A 44 5.76 -23.42 -1.45
C ILE A 44 6.38 -22.70 -2.66
N PRO A 45 7.43 -21.86 -2.52
CA PRO A 45 8.05 -21.17 -3.66
C PRO A 45 8.65 -22.12 -4.71
N GLN A 46 8.93 -23.37 -4.35
CA GLN A 46 9.46 -24.38 -5.27
C GLN A 46 8.36 -25.04 -6.11
N LYS A 47 7.12 -25.08 -5.61
CA LYS A 47 5.98 -25.76 -6.24
C LYS A 47 4.94 -24.81 -6.85
N LEU A 48 4.95 -23.54 -6.44
CA LEU A 48 4.01 -22.52 -6.89
C LEU A 48 4.77 -21.35 -7.51
N MET A 49 4.44 -21.00 -8.75
CA MET A 49 4.93 -19.77 -9.38
C MET A 49 4.29 -18.56 -8.71
N LEU A 50 5.11 -17.72 -8.10
CA LEU A 50 4.72 -16.49 -7.41
C LEU A 50 5.18 -15.30 -8.26
N ASP A 51 4.28 -14.34 -8.50
CA ASP A 51 4.60 -13.10 -9.21
C ASP A 51 5.31 -12.10 -8.29
N ASP A 52 5.88 -11.04 -8.86
CA ASP A 52 6.59 -9.99 -8.10
C ASP A 52 5.73 -9.42 -6.96
N TRP A 53 4.43 -9.29 -7.20
CA TRP A 53 3.47 -8.84 -6.20
C TRP A 53 3.31 -9.85 -5.05
N ALA A 54 3.26 -11.14 -5.31
CA ALA A 54 3.21 -12.14 -4.25
C ALA A 54 4.51 -12.21 -3.44
N LEU A 55 5.66 -11.90 -4.08
CA LEU A 55 7.00 -11.93 -3.49
C LEU A 55 7.36 -10.66 -2.70
N GLU A 56 6.65 -9.56 -2.91
CA GLU A 56 6.87 -8.30 -2.20
C GLU A 56 6.83 -8.48 -0.67
N VAL A 57 7.82 -7.92 0.01
CA VAL A 57 7.93 -7.97 1.47
C VAL A 57 7.07 -6.86 2.08
N ILE A 58 6.17 -7.23 2.97
CA ILE A 58 5.34 -6.29 3.71
C ILE A 58 6.20 -5.68 4.83
N GLU A 59 6.48 -4.38 4.76
CA GLU A 59 7.39 -3.70 5.71
C GLU A 59 6.96 -3.86 7.17
N SER A 60 5.65 -3.87 7.44
CA SER A 60 5.12 -3.95 8.80
C SER A 60 5.44 -5.27 9.51
N ASN A 61 5.66 -6.36 8.77
CA ASN A 61 5.88 -7.69 9.34
C ASN A 61 7.13 -8.41 8.82
N GLY A 62 7.81 -7.87 7.82
CA GLY A 62 9.03 -8.43 7.23
C GLY A 62 8.83 -9.72 6.43
N LEU A 63 7.59 -10.15 6.21
CA LEU A 63 7.26 -11.35 5.44
C LEU A 63 6.84 -11.01 4.02
N ALA A 64 7.18 -11.89 3.07
CA ALA A 64 6.62 -11.84 1.73
C ALA A 64 5.09 -11.98 1.78
N ARG A 65 4.37 -11.25 0.91
CA ARG A 65 2.91 -11.19 0.89
C ARG A 65 2.27 -12.59 0.82
N TRP A 66 2.78 -13.47 -0.04
CA TRP A 66 2.29 -14.86 -0.14
C TRP A 66 2.32 -15.62 1.20
N ARG A 67 3.34 -15.36 2.05
CA ARG A 67 3.52 -16.01 3.34
C ARG A 67 2.53 -15.47 4.38
N THR A 68 2.30 -14.16 4.38
CA THR A 68 1.24 -13.53 5.18
C THR A 68 -0.13 -14.13 4.83
N TYR A 69 -0.39 -14.33 3.54
CA TYR A 69 -1.63 -14.95 3.06
C TYR A 69 -1.76 -16.41 3.50
N ALA A 70 -0.70 -17.22 3.34
CA ALA A 70 -0.73 -18.61 3.81
C ALA A 70 -1.00 -18.72 5.32
N LEU A 71 -0.38 -17.85 6.13
CA LEU A 71 -0.60 -17.79 7.58
C LEU A 71 -2.03 -17.36 7.94
N PHE A 72 -2.55 -16.34 7.26
CA PHE A 72 -3.90 -15.82 7.52
C PHE A 72 -4.99 -16.84 7.13
N PHE A 73 -4.98 -17.32 5.88
CA PHE A 73 -6.03 -18.21 5.35
C PHE A 73 -5.93 -19.64 5.86
N SER A 74 -4.82 -20.04 6.48
CA SER A 74 -4.76 -21.31 7.20
C SER A 74 -5.62 -21.32 8.47
N VAL A 75 -6.09 -20.17 8.96
CA VAL A 75 -7.13 -20.13 10.00
C VAL A 75 -8.45 -20.68 9.48
N ASP A 76 -8.84 -20.35 8.24
CA ASP A 76 -10.06 -20.87 7.62
C ASP A 76 -9.99 -22.40 7.52
N ALA A 77 -8.85 -22.94 7.08
CA ALA A 77 -8.61 -24.37 7.03
C ALA A 77 -8.75 -25.04 8.42
N VAL A 78 -8.25 -24.39 9.47
CA VAL A 78 -8.38 -24.91 10.85
C VAL A 78 -9.84 -24.89 11.30
N LYS A 79 -10.56 -23.78 11.06
CA LYS A 79 -11.96 -23.64 11.50
C LYS A 79 -12.93 -24.50 10.69
N ALA A 80 -12.59 -24.82 9.45
CA ALA A 80 -13.30 -25.81 8.63
C ALA A 80 -12.97 -27.27 9.01
N GLY A 81 -12.00 -27.49 9.90
CA GLY A 81 -11.58 -28.83 10.31
C GLY A 81 -10.69 -29.56 9.30
N TYR A 82 -10.12 -28.85 8.32
CA TYR A 82 -9.22 -29.40 7.30
C TYR A 82 -7.76 -29.46 7.75
N LEU A 83 -7.40 -28.65 8.74
CA LEU A 83 -6.04 -28.49 9.24
C LEU A 83 -6.04 -28.46 10.76
N VAL A 84 -5.07 -29.13 11.38
CA VAL A 84 -4.76 -29.01 12.81
C VAL A 84 -3.37 -28.39 12.94
N LYS A 85 -3.22 -27.45 13.89
CA LYS A 85 -1.94 -26.81 14.18
C LYS A 85 -1.59 -27.05 15.64
N THR A 86 -0.46 -27.70 15.88
CA THR A 86 0.05 -28.01 17.23
C THR A 86 1.52 -27.67 17.29
N LYS A 87 1.90 -26.69 18.13
CA LYS A 87 3.31 -26.29 18.37
C LYS A 87 4.13 -26.10 17.08
N GLY A 88 3.60 -25.34 16.12
CA GLY A 88 4.26 -25.07 14.83
C GLY A 88 4.24 -26.24 13.84
N ILE A 89 3.66 -27.38 14.20
CA ILE A 89 3.44 -28.51 13.29
C ILE A 89 2.03 -28.42 12.73
N TRP A 90 1.90 -28.55 11.42
CA TRP A 90 0.62 -28.58 10.72
C TRP A 90 0.32 -30.03 10.33
N GLN A 91 -0.93 -30.43 10.52
CA GLN A 91 -1.42 -31.76 10.18
C GLN A 91 -2.70 -31.64 9.37
N ILE A 92 -2.72 -32.19 8.16
CA ILE A 92 -3.93 -32.26 7.34
C ILE A 92 -4.85 -33.37 7.86
N THR A 93 -6.15 -33.10 7.95
CA THR A 93 -7.15 -34.07 8.38
C THR A 93 -7.68 -34.88 7.19
N SER A 94 -8.40 -35.97 7.45
CA SER A 94 -9.07 -36.74 6.39
C SER A 94 -10.03 -35.87 5.56
N SER A 95 -10.81 -35.01 6.23
CA SER A 95 -11.69 -34.05 5.55
C SER A 95 -10.91 -33.01 4.75
N GLY A 96 -9.72 -32.61 5.21
CA GLY A 96 -8.83 -31.74 4.45
C GLY A 96 -8.31 -32.39 3.17
N VAL A 97 -7.94 -33.67 3.23
CA VAL A 97 -7.54 -34.44 2.04
C VAL A 97 -8.69 -34.57 1.05
N GLU A 98 -9.90 -34.86 1.52
CA GLU A 98 -11.10 -34.90 0.67
C GLU A 98 -11.38 -33.54 0.03
N ALA A 99 -11.26 -32.45 0.79
CA ALA A 99 -11.50 -31.10 0.30
C ALA A 99 -10.55 -30.67 -0.83
N LEU A 100 -9.33 -31.23 -0.91
CA LEU A 100 -8.40 -30.98 -2.03
C LEU A 100 -8.93 -31.48 -3.38
N SER A 101 -9.87 -32.44 -3.39
CA SER A 101 -10.51 -32.92 -4.62
C SER A 101 -11.40 -31.87 -5.31
N LEU A 102 -11.80 -30.83 -4.57
CA LEU A 102 -12.59 -29.70 -5.07
C LEU A 102 -11.76 -28.73 -5.94
N GLY A 103 -10.45 -28.96 -6.05
CA GLY A 103 -9.52 -28.04 -6.71
C GLY A 103 -9.28 -26.75 -5.92
N GLU A 104 -8.40 -25.88 -6.44
CA GLU A 104 -7.92 -24.67 -5.73
C GLU A 104 -9.06 -23.77 -5.24
N LEU A 105 -10.00 -23.44 -6.13
CA LEU A 105 -11.10 -22.53 -5.81
C LEU A 105 -12.17 -23.19 -4.95
N GLY A 106 -12.53 -24.45 -5.26
CA GLY A 106 -13.53 -25.19 -4.51
C GLY A 106 -13.11 -25.39 -3.05
N TYR A 107 -11.85 -25.79 -2.83
CA TYR A 107 -11.26 -25.87 -1.50
C TYR A 107 -11.32 -24.52 -0.78
N PHE A 108 -10.90 -23.44 -1.44
CA PHE A 108 -10.83 -22.10 -0.84
C PHE A 108 -12.20 -21.61 -0.36
N PHE A 109 -13.25 -21.79 -1.17
CA PHE A 109 -14.60 -21.41 -0.77
C PHE A 109 -15.16 -22.31 0.34
N ALA A 110 -14.90 -23.62 0.29
CA ALA A 110 -15.32 -24.55 1.34
C ALA A 110 -14.69 -24.21 2.70
N ALA A 111 -13.38 -23.91 2.73
CA ALA A 111 -12.68 -23.51 3.95
C ALA A 111 -13.26 -22.22 4.55
N ARG A 112 -13.56 -21.22 3.69
CA ARG A 112 -14.18 -19.95 4.12
C ARG A 112 -15.58 -20.16 4.66
N GLU A 113 -16.38 -21.04 4.07
CA GLU A 113 -17.71 -21.34 4.61
C GLU A 113 -17.61 -22.04 5.97
N GLY A 114 -16.66 -22.97 6.15
CA GLY A 114 -16.37 -23.57 7.45
C GLY A 114 -16.05 -22.52 8.52
N TYR A 115 -15.22 -21.53 8.19
CA TYR A 115 -14.96 -20.39 9.07
C TYR A 115 -16.22 -19.56 9.37
N ARG A 116 -17.07 -19.28 8.37
CA ARG A 116 -18.32 -18.52 8.55
C ARG A 116 -19.29 -19.25 9.47
N VAL A 117 -19.43 -20.57 9.34
CA VAL A 117 -20.25 -21.40 10.23
C VAL A 117 -19.71 -21.33 11.66
N TRP A 118 -18.40 -21.52 11.85
CA TRP A 118 -17.76 -21.41 13.16
C TRP A 118 -17.99 -20.02 13.80
N LYS A 119 -17.82 -18.94 13.03
CA LYS A 119 -18.04 -17.56 13.50
C LYS A 119 -19.49 -17.30 13.93
N ARG A 120 -20.48 -17.80 13.15
CA ARG A 120 -21.91 -17.70 13.52
C ARG A 120 -22.21 -18.43 14.82
N GLN A 121 -21.65 -19.62 15.01
CA GLN A 121 -21.84 -20.40 16.23
C GLN A 121 -21.26 -19.69 17.46
N GLN A 122 -20.08 -19.07 17.35
CA GLN A 122 -19.48 -18.27 18.44
C GLN A 122 -20.35 -17.09 18.87
N LEU A 123 -20.91 -16.34 17.91
CA LEU A 123 -21.78 -15.20 18.17
C LEU A 123 -23.10 -15.63 18.84
N ASN A 124 -23.70 -16.72 18.37
CA ASN A 124 -24.96 -17.24 18.93
C ASN A 124 -24.77 -17.87 20.32
N SER A 125 -23.59 -18.43 20.61
CA SER A 125 -23.25 -19.02 21.92
C SER A 125 -23.04 -17.95 22.99
N SER A 126 -22.83 -16.68 22.61
CA SER A 126 -22.52 -15.57 23.51
C SER A 126 -23.76 -14.90 24.15
N GLY A 127 -24.93 -15.55 24.11
CA GLY A 127 -26.10 -15.14 24.90
C GLY A 127 -26.70 -13.76 24.60
N SER A 128 -26.36 -13.13 23.47
CA SER A 128 -27.00 -11.89 23.05
C SER A 128 -28.16 -12.23 22.12
N ALA A 129 -29.38 -12.02 22.60
CA ALA A 129 -30.57 -12.01 21.74
C ALA A 129 -30.34 -11.01 20.60
N ALA A 130 -30.29 -11.53 19.37
CA ALA A 130 -30.20 -10.68 18.19
C ALA A 130 -31.44 -9.78 18.09
N PRO A 131 -31.31 -8.50 17.70
CA PRO A 131 -32.44 -7.76 17.17
C PRO A 131 -32.91 -8.46 15.90
N GLN A 132 -34.21 -8.79 15.83
CA GLN A 132 -34.85 -9.18 14.58
C GLN A 132 -34.86 -7.98 13.64
N GLY A 133 -33.83 -7.88 12.80
CA GLY A 133 -33.77 -7.00 11.63
C GLY A 133 -33.49 -7.84 10.40
N ASN A 134 -34.42 -7.84 9.45
CA ASN A 134 -34.27 -8.39 8.10
C ASN A 134 -33.29 -7.56 7.27
N ASP A 135 -32.03 -7.48 7.70
CA ASP A 135 -30.95 -7.05 6.82
C ASP A 135 -30.21 -8.31 6.37
N ALA A 136 -30.69 -8.84 5.26
CA ALA A 136 -29.88 -9.64 4.34
C ALA A 136 -28.81 -8.75 3.66
N ASP A 137 -28.15 -7.90 4.43
CA ASP A 137 -26.89 -7.30 4.01
C ASP A 137 -25.86 -8.40 4.11
N GLU A 138 -25.53 -8.93 2.93
CA GLU A 138 -24.32 -9.65 2.66
C GLU A 138 -23.21 -9.08 3.53
N VAL A 139 -22.86 -9.81 4.60
CA VAL A 139 -21.54 -9.72 5.17
C VAL A 139 -20.61 -10.29 4.11
N SER A 140 -20.34 -9.47 3.09
CA SER A 140 -19.24 -9.61 2.15
C SER A 140 -17.98 -9.40 2.96
N VAL A 141 -17.66 -10.38 3.81
CA VAL A 141 -16.33 -10.50 4.36
C VAL A 141 -15.48 -10.93 3.18
N THR A 142 -15.05 -9.96 2.37
CA THR A 142 -13.73 -10.05 1.74
C THR A 142 -12.75 -10.28 2.89
N GLN A 143 -12.50 -11.56 3.18
CA GLN A 143 -11.44 -12.03 4.05
C GLN A 143 -10.15 -11.67 3.33
N GLU A 144 -9.72 -10.43 3.40
CA GLU A 144 -8.36 -10.02 3.07
C GLU A 144 -7.58 -9.92 4.39
N PRO A 145 -6.27 -10.17 4.42
CA PRO A 145 -5.47 -9.95 5.62
C PRO A 145 -5.73 -8.54 6.18
N PRO A 146 -5.87 -8.39 7.52
CA PRO A 146 -6.14 -7.09 8.13
C PRO A 146 -5.20 -5.99 7.66
N GLU A 147 -3.93 -6.32 7.44
CA GLU A 147 -2.90 -5.41 6.94
C GLU A 147 -3.32 -4.75 5.61
N ASP A 148 -3.81 -5.54 4.65
CA ASP A 148 -4.27 -5.03 3.36
C ASP A 148 -5.55 -4.18 3.50
N GLN A 149 -6.44 -4.57 4.42
CA GLN A 149 -7.65 -3.78 4.71
C GLN A 149 -7.29 -2.41 5.31
N PHE A 150 -6.35 -2.38 6.25
CA PHE A 150 -5.84 -1.16 6.88
C PHE A 150 -5.08 -0.30 5.87
N GLU A 151 -4.28 -0.89 4.98
CA GLU A 151 -3.62 -0.15 3.91
C GLU A 151 -4.61 0.49 2.95
N ARG A 152 -5.65 -0.24 2.55
CA ARG A 152 -6.71 0.31 1.69
C ARG A 152 -7.42 1.46 2.39
N LEU A 153 -7.85 1.26 3.63
CA LEU A 153 -8.51 2.29 4.43
C LEU A 153 -7.61 3.51 4.61
N ARG A 154 -6.32 3.31 4.89
CA ARG A 154 -5.33 4.39 5.00
C ARG A 154 -5.22 5.17 3.71
N LYS A 155 -5.14 4.50 2.55
CA LYS A 155 -5.09 5.17 1.23
C LYS A 155 -6.35 5.98 0.97
N GLU A 156 -7.52 5.42 1.31
CA GLU A 156 -8.80 6.11 1.15
C GLU A 156 -8.88 7.36 2.02
N VAL A 157 -8.60 7.23 3.32
CA VAL A 157 -8.56 8.36 4.28
C VAL A 157 -7.55 9.42 3.84
N ASN A 158 -6.34 9.02 3.43
CA ASN A 158 -5.32 9.94 2.97
C ASN A 158 -5.72 10.64 1.67
N SER A 159 -6.48 9.99 0.77
CA SER A 159 -6.94 10.61 -0.47
C SER A 159 -7.93 11.76 -0.22
N VAL A 160 -8.83 11.58 0.76
CA VAL A 160 -9.77 12.62 1.19
C VAL A 160 -9.00 13.78 1.83
N LEU A 161 -8.09 13.47 2.76
CA LEU A 161 -7.24 14.48 3.41
C LEU A 161 -6.37 15.24 2.39
N ALA A 162 -5.83 14.55 1.38
CA ALA A 162 -5.02 15.18 0.34
C ALA A 162 -5.82 16.20 -0.47
N ALA A 163 -7.09 15.90 -0.78
CA ALA A 163 -7.98 16.84 -1.46
C ALA A 163 -8.25 18.08 -0.58
N GLU A 164 -8.51 17.90 0.72
CA GLU A 164 -8.71 19.01 1.66
C GLU A 164 -7.47 19.90 1.79
N ILE A 165 -6.29 19.28 1.94
CA ILE A 165 -5.00 19.99 1.98
C ILE A 165 -4.83 20.84 0.72
N LEU A 166 -5.09 20.26 -0.45
CA LEU A 166 -4.88 20.96 -1.71
C LEU A 166 -5.78 22.20 -1.83
N GLU A 167 -7.04 22.11 -1.41
CA GLU A 167 -7.96 23.25 -1.37
C GLU A 167 -7.50 24.35 -0.40
N VAL A 168 -7.00 23.97 0.78
CA VAL A 168 -6.43 24.93 1.73
C VAL A 168 -5.20 25.61 1.14
N VAL A 169 -4.29 24.86 0.51
CA VAL A 169 -3.07 25.41 -0.09
C VAL A 169 -3.39 26.35 -1.26
N LYS A 170 -4.35 25.99 -2.12
CA LYS A 170 -4.83 26.84 -3.23
C LYS A 170 -5.37 28.18 -2.73
N ASN A 171 -6.06 28.20 -1.59
CA ASN A 171 -6.66 29.42 -1.04
C ASN A 171 -5.69 30.31 -0.24
N ASN A 172 -4.46 29.85 -0.01
CA ASN A 172 -3.43 30.64 0.65
C ASN A 172 -2.65 31.55 -0.31
N SER A 173 -1.82 32.44 0.23
CA SER A 173 -1.00 33.35 -0.59
C SER A 173 0.14 32.62 -1.31
N TRP A 174 0.68 33.21 -2.37
CA TRP A 174 1.84 32.65 -3.08
C TRP A 174 3.07 32.55 -2.17
N GLN A 175 3.29 33.51 -1.27
CA GLN A 175 4.39 33.46 -0.30
C GLN A 175 4.22 32.33 0.71
N PHE A 176 2.98 31.99 1.07
CA PHE A 176 2.71 30.82 1.90
C PHE A 176 3.10 29.54 1.16
N PHE A 177 2.72 29.42 -0.11
CA PHE A 177 3.03 28.26 -0.93
C PHE A 177 4.55 28.04 -1.08
N GLU A 178 5.33 29.10 -1.32
CA GLU A 178 6.79 29.00 -1.36
C GLU A 178 7.37 28.46 -0.05
N ARG A 179 6.93 29.00 1.10
CA ARG A 179 7.37 28.51 2.41
C ARG A 179 6.97 27.07 2.66
N LEU A 180 5.77 26.69 2.25
CA LEU A 180 5.26 25.32 2.36
C LEU A 180 6.13 24.34 1.57
N VAL A 181 6.44 24.66 0.32
CA VAL A 181 7.30 23.84 -0.54
C VAL A 181 8.68 23.64 0.10
N VAL A 182 9.26 24.71 0.64
CA VAL A 182 10.53 24.63 1.36
C VAL A 182 10.42 23.72 2.58
N GLN A 183 9.40 23.90 3.41
CA GLN A 183 9.20 23.08 4.60
C GLN A 183 9.04 21.60 4.24
N LEU A 184 8.33 21.30 3.15
CA LEU A 184 8.18 19.95 2.65
C LEU A 184 9.52 19.34 2.24
N LEU A 185 10.30 20.04 1.43
CA LEU A 185 11.61 19.53 1.00
C LEU A 185 12.55 19.30 2.19
N LEU A 186 12.54 20.18 3.20
CA LEU A 186 13.30 19.98 4.43
C LEU A 186 12.81 18.74 5.21
N ALA A 187 11.50 18.53 5.33
CA ALA A 187 10.92 17.36 6.00
C ALA A 187 11.20 16.05 5.25
N MET A 188 11.39 16.12 3.93
CA MET A 188 11.85 15.02 3.09
C MET A 188 13.36 14.75 3.20
N GLY A 189 14.10 15.57 3.96
CA GLY A 189 15.53 15.40 4.22
C GLY A 189 16.48 16.17 3.27
N TYR A 190 15.95 17.05 2.41
CA TYR A 190 16.76 17.98 1.62
C TYR A 190 17.22 19.18 2.46
N GLY A 191 18.17 19.98 1.95
CA GLY A 191 18.58 21.25 2.54
C GLY A 191 19.91 21.25 3.30
N GLY A 192 20.67 20.16 3.24
CA GLY A 192 22.01 20.10 3.85
C GLY A 192 22.00 20.04 5.38
N THR A 193 23.17 20.15 6.02
CA THR A 193 23.25 20.23 7.48
C THR A 193 22.59 21.50 8.01
N GLY A 194 21.50 21.36 8.78
CA GLY A 194 20.81 22.47 9.45
C GLY A 194 20.00 23.38 8.53
N GLY A 195 19.65 22.94 7.31
CA GLY A 195 18.86 23.75 6.36
C GLY A 195 19.65 24.87 5.67
N MET A 196 20.97 24.93 5.86
CA MET A 196 21.87 25.93 5.28
C MET A 196 22.00 25.85 3.75
N GLY A 197 21.57 24.74 3.15
CA GLY A 197 21.61 24.50 1.71
C GLY A 197 20.43 25.06 0.94
N LEU A 198 19.62 25.94 1.54
CA LEU A 198 18.44 26.52 0.92
C LEU A 198 18.66 28.00 0.57
N ALA A 199 18.44 28.34 -0.70
CA ALA A 199 18.34 29.74 -1.12
C ALA A 199 17.10 29.96 -1.99
N LEU A 200 16.19 30.80 -1.50
CA LEU A 200 15.10 31.38 -2.27
C LEU A 200 15.63 32.63 -2.97
N GLN A 201 15.59 32.65 -4.30
CA GLN A 201 15.96 33.86 -5.04
C GLN A 201 14.75 34.78 -5.09
N ARG A 202 14.87 35.94 -4.43
CA ARG A 202 13.88 37.02 -4.54
C ARG A 202 14.10 37.77 -5.85
N GLY A 203 13.63 37.22 -6.96
CA GLY A 203 13.69 37.90 -8.25
C GLY A 203 13.71 36.92 -9.42
N GLY A 204 12.64 36.96 -10.22
CA GLY A 204 12.42 36.04 -11.34
C GLY A 204 13.45 36.19 -12.44
N ASP A 205 14.36 35.22 -12.54
CA ASP A 205 15.33 35.13 -13.64
C ASP A 205 14.86 34.25 -14.81
N GLY A 206 13.54 34.07 -14.97
CA GLY A 206 12.99 33.46 -16.17
C GLY A 206 12.68 31.97 -16.08
N GLY A 207 12.55 31.41 -14.88
CA GLY A 207 11.94 30.09 -14.70
C GLY A 207 12.44 29.25 -13.53
N VAL A 208 13.12 29.82 -12.52
CA VAL A 208 13.48 29.10 -11.29
C VAL A 208 13.27 29.98 -10.06
N ASP A 209 12.65 29.46 -9.01
CA ASP A 209 12.34 30.22 -7.78
C ASP A 209 13.41 30.07 -6.70
N GLY A 210 14.16 28.95 -6.72
CA GLY A 210 15.22 28.71 -5.74
C GLY A 210 16.02 27.45 -6.00
N PHE A 211 16.88 27.11 -5.05
CA PHE A 211 17.61 25.86 -5.04
C PHE A 211 17.77 25.30 -3.63
N ILE A 212 17.93 23.98 -3.55
CA ILE A 212 18.11 23.24 -2.32
C ILE A 212 19.18 22.15 -2.49
N ASN A 213 20.05 21.99 -1.49
CA ASN A 213 21.02 20.90 -1.48
C ASN A 213 20.33 19.54 -1.32
N GLN A 214 20.74 18.55 -2.12
CA GLN A 214 20.25 17.19 -2.02
C GLN A 214 20.86 16.43 -0.84
N ASP A 215 22.11 16.74 -0.51
CA ASP A 215 22.87 16.06 0.51
C ASP A 215 23.39 17.02 1.58
N LYS A 216 23.88 16.44 2.68
CA LYS A 216 24.38 17.17 3.85
C LYS A 216 25.59 18.07 3.54
N LEU A 217 26.44 17.65 2.61
CA LEU A 217 27.67 18.35 2.22
C LEU A 217 27.40 19.44 1.16
N GLY A 218 26.26 19.38 0.48
CA GLY A 218 25.89 20.33 -0.56
C GLY A 218 26.64 20.12 -1.88
N LEU A 219 26.99 18.87 -2.19
CA LEU A 219 27.67 18.52 -3.43
C LEU A 219 26.70 18.52 -4.62
N ASP A 220 25.48 18.06 -4.39
CA ASP A 220 24.39 18.08 -5.36
C ASP A 220 23.37 19.17 -5.03
N ILE A 221 23.07 20.01 -6.01
CA ILE A 221 22.05 21.07 -5.93
C ILE A 221 20.84 20.69 -6.78
N VAL A 222 19.64 20.85 -6.21
CA VAL A 222 18.36 20.69 -6.90
C VAL A 222 17.70 22.06 -7.04
N TYR A 223 17.41 22.46 -8.27
CA TYR A 223 16.68 23.69 -8.53
C TYR A 223 15.18 23.47 -8.42
N VAL A 224 14.47 24.45 -7.85
CA VAL A 224 13.05 24.35 -7.53
C VAL A 224 12.30 25.45 -8.26
N GLN A 225 11.22 25.06 -8.93
CA GLN A 225 10.17 25.97 -9.39
C GLN A 225 8.85 25.57 -8.72
N ALA A 226 8.17 26.52 -8.10
CA ALA A 226 6.90 26.34 -7.41
C ALA A 226 5.84 27.29 -7.99
N LYS A 227 4.84 26.75 -8.70
CA LYS A 227 3.72 27.55 -9.24
C LYS A 227 2.41 27.24 -8.52
N ARG A 228 1.85 28.23 -7.83
CA ARG A 228 0.49 28.14 -7.27
C ARG A 228 -0.54 28.50 -8.33
N TRP A 229 -1.16 27.50 -8.93
CA TRP A 229 -2.24 27.63 -9.90
C TRP A 229 -3.54 27.04 -9.35
N ALA A 230 -4.69 27.60 -9.73
CA ALA A 230 -5.99 27.07 -9.32
C ALA A 230 -6.27 25.76 -10.09
N ASP A 231 -6.85 25.87 -11.27
CA ASP A 231 -7.31 24.71 -12.06
C ASP A 231 -6.69 24.65 -13.46
N GLN A 232 -5.71 25.50 -13.75
CA GLN A 232 -5.01 25.49 -15.02
C GLN A 232 -4.06 24.29 -15.09
N THR A 233 -4.19 23.48 -16.14
CA THR A 233 -3.23 22.39 -16.38
C THR A 233 -1.89 22.94 -16.84
N VAL A 234 -0.80 22.51 -16.20
CA VAL A 234 0.58 22.85 -16.59
C VAL A 234 0.96 22.09 -17.84
N GLY A 235 1.10 22.82 -18.94
CA GLY A 235 1.48 22.28 -20.24
C GLY A 235 2.99 22.21 -20.46
N ARG A 236 3.37 21.59 -21.57
CA ARG A 236 4.78 21.48 -22.02
C ARG A 236 5.54 22.81 -22.08
N PRO A 237 4.97 23.96 -22.52
CA PRO A 237 5.72 25.22 -22.60
C PRO A 237 6.34 25.67 -21.28
N GLU A 238 5.63 25.49 -20.18
CA GLU A 238 6.10 25.83 -18.83
C GLU A 238 7.29 24.96 -18.41
N ILE A 239 7.22 23.67 -18.74
CA ILE A 239 8.31 22.73 -18.43
C ILE A 239 9.52 22.99 -19.34
N GLN A 240 9.30 23.35 -20.61
CA GLN A 240 10.37 23.75 -21.52
C GLN A 240 11.09 25.01 -21.02
N GLN A 241 10.34 26.00 -20.52
CA GLN A 241 10.91 27.19 -19.92
C GLN A 241 11.79 26.84 -18.72
N PHE A 242 11.29 25.99 -17.81
CA PHE A 242 12.06 25.53 -16.66
C PHE A 242 13.34 24.80 -17.07
N VAL A 243 13.24 23.85 -18.01
CA VAL A 243 14.40 23.12 -18.55
C VAL A 243 15.43 24.07 -19.19
N GLY A 244 14.96 25.09 -19.92
CA GLY A 244 15.83 26.12 -20.49
C GLY A 244 16.58 26.90 -19.40
N ALA A 245 15.89 27.26 -18.31
CA ALA A 245 16.50 27.94 -17.18
C ALA A 245 17.54 27.06 -16.45
N LEU A 246 17.25 25.75 -16.31
CA LEU A 246 18.23 24.78 -15.78
C LEU A 246 19.49 24.71 -16.65
N ALA A 247 19.33 24.64 -17.97
CA ALA A 247 20.45 24.60 -18.91
C ALA A 247 21.31 25.88 -18.83
N GLY A 248 20.69 27.06 -18.72
CA GLY A 248 21.39 28.33 -18.53
C GLY A 248 22.23 28.39 -17.24
N ARG A 249 21.84 27.62 -16.22
CA ARG A 249 22.54 27.50 -14.93
C ARG A 249 23.46 26.28 -14.85
N GLN A 250 23.66 25.55 -15.95
CA GLN A 250 24.43 24.30 -15.99
C GLN A 250 23.95 23.26 -14.96
N ALA A 251 22.64 23.26 -14.69
CA ALA A 251 22.02 22.40 -13.70
C ALA A 251 21.60 21.06 -14.30
N ASN A 252 21.89 19.98 -13.58
CA ASN A 252 21.56 18.62 -14.02
C ASN A 252 20.30 18.04 -13.34
N ARG A 253 19.74 18.75 -12.35
CA ARG A 253 18.57 18.30 -11.56
C ARG A 253 17.63 19.47 -11.26
N GLY A 254 16.33 19.21 -11.38
CA GLY A 254 15.30 20.17 -11.01
C GLY A 254 14.01 19.51 -10.58
N VAL A 255 13.24 20.21 -9.75
CA VAL A 255 11.89 19.83 -9.36
C VAL A 255 10.92 20.96 -9.68
N PHE A 256 9.85 20.63 -10.39
CA PHE A 256 8.75 21.54 -10.68
C PHE A 256 7.53 21.13 -9.85
N ILE A 257 7.06 22.04 -9.00
CA ILE A 257 6.00 21.80 -8.04
C ILE A 257 4.82 22.72 -8.39
N THR A 258 3.61 22.17 -8.43
CA THR A 258 2.39 22.93 -8.70
C THR A 258 1.23 22.44 -7.86
N THR A 259 0.28 23.31 -7.57
CA THR A 259 -1.02 22.95 -6.99
C THR A 259 -2.02 22.41 -8.02
N SER A 260 -1.70 22.46 -9.31
CA SER A 260 -2.54 21.95 -10.39
C SER A 260 -2.01 20.62 -10.94
N ARG A 261 -2.52 20.16 -12.09
CA ARG A 261 -2.08 18.93 -12.75
C ARG A 261 -1.16 19.25 -13.93
N PHE A 262 -0.25 18.34 -14.27
CA PHE A 262 0.50 18.41 -15.54
C PHE A 262 -0.30 17.76 -16.68
N SER A 263 -0.11 18.23 -17.91
CA SER A 263 -0.62 17.54 -19.10
C SER A 263 0.19 16.27 -19.38
N ALA A 264 -0.37 15.34 -20.16
CA ALA A 264 0.34 14.15 -20.63
C ALA A 264 1.62 14.56 -21.39
N ASP A 265 1.50 15.51 -22.32
CA ASP A 265 2.62 16.05 -23.10
C ASP A 265 3.74 16.63 -22.22
N ALA A 266 3.40 17.27 -21.10
CA ALA A 266 4.38 17.82 -20.18
C ALA A 266 5.16 16.71 -19.45
N ARG A 267 4.47 15.64 -19.04
CA ARG A 267 5.09 14.45 -18.43
C ARG A 267 5.93 13.66 -19.44
N ASP A 268 5.47 13.52 -20.67
CA ASP A 268 6.20 12.81 -21.72
C ASP A 268 7.43 13.57 -22.18
N TYR A 269 7.38 14.90 -22.18
CA TYR A 269 8.51 15.75 -22.54
C TYR A 269 9.74 15.56 -21.65
N VAL A 270 9.57 15.30 -20.35
CA VAL A 270 10.72 15.17 -19.41
C VAL A 270 11.41 13.81 -19.47
N LYS A 271 10.72 12.74 -19.87
CA LYS A 271 11.24 11.36 -19.88
C LYS A 271 12.54 11.17 -20.67
N PRO A 272 12.70 11.70 -21.90
CA PRO A 272 13.91 11.50 -22.70
C PRO A 272 15.03 12.52 -22.41
N LEU A 273 14.84 13.46 -21.48
CA LEU A 273 15.84 14.50 -21.21
C LEU A 273 17.04 13.93 -20.46
N HIS A 274 18.24 14.43 -20.79
CA HIS A 274 19.46 14.12 -20.02
C HIS A 274 19.46 14.80 -18.64
N VAL A 275 18.82 15.96 -18.53
CA VAL A 275 18.57 16.64 -17.24
C VAL A 275 17.45 15.92 -16.50
N ARG A 276 17.66 15.64 -15.20
CA ARG A 276 16.65 14.95 -14.39
C ARG A 276 15.65 15.96 -13.82
N VAL A 277 14.45 15.98 -14.40
CA VAL A 277 13.34 16.82 -13.94
C VAL A 277 12.27 15.98 -13.27
N ILE A 278 11.95 16.30 -12.02
CA ILE A 278 10.84 15.69 -11.27
C ILE A 278 9.65 16.65 -11.29
N LEU A 279 8.46 16.11 -11.58
CA LEU A 279 7.20 16.85 -11.62
C LEU A 279 6.35 16.44 -10.41
N ILE A 280 5.99 17.40 -9.56
CA ILE A 280 5.12 17.21 -8.39
C ILE A 280 3.84 18.02 -8.61
N ASP A 281 2.74 17.33 -8.90
CA ASP A 281 1.43 17.96 -9.04
C ASP A 281 0.72 18.09 -7.69
N GLY A 282 -0.44 18.75 -7.68
CA GLY A 282 -1.15 19.04 -6.44
C GLY A 282 -1.53 17.81 -5.62
N GLU A 283 -1.84 16.70 -6.29
CA GLU A 283 -2.18 15.43 -5.63
C GLU A 283 -0.93 14.81 -4.97
N LEU A 284 0.18 14.70 -5.70
CA LEU A 284 1.42 14.19 -5.13
C LEU A 284 1.97 15.11 -4.04
N LEU A 285 1.86 16.43 -4.21
CA LEU A 285 2.25 17.41 -3.19
C LEU A 285 1.52 17.14 -1.86
N ALA A 286 0.20 16.99 -1.90
CA ALA A 286 -0.60 16.75 -0.71
C ALA A 286 -0.32 15.38 -0.08
N GLN A 287 -0.07 14.34 -0.89
CA GLN A 287 0.37 13.04 -0.39
C GLN A 287 1.71 13.12 0.35
N LEU A 288 2.70 13.81 -0.21
CA LEU A 288 4.00 14.03 0.42
C LEU A 288 3.87 14.86 1.71
N MET A 289 2.97 15.84 1.75
CA MET A 289 2.66 16.58 2.97
C MET A 289 2.14 15.66 4.09
N ILE A 290 1.23 14.73 3.77
CA ILE A 290 0.73 13.76 4.73
C ILE A 290 1.85 12.82 5.19
N GLU A 291 2.63 12.28 4.25
CA GLU A 291 3.71 11.34 4.52
C GLU A 291 4.79 11.92 5.42
N HIS A 292 5.18 13.18 5.19
CA HIS A 292 6.25 13.86 5.93
C HIS A 292 5.73 14.75 7.07
N GLY A 293 4.44 14.70 7.39
CA GLY A 293 3.86 15.41 8.54
C GLY A 293 3.85 16.94 8.40
N VAL A 294 3.75 17.47 7.19
CA VAL A 294 3.80 18.91 6.89
C VAL A 294 2.39 19.46 6.74
N GLY A 295 2.00 20.39 7.61
CA GLY A 295 0.64 20.97 7.59
C GLY A 295 -0.46 20.01 8.05
N VAL A 296 -0.08 18.86 8.62
CA VAL A 296 -1.00 17.86 9.19
C VAL A 296 -0.60 17.52 10.62
N SER A 297 -1.51 16.92 11.38
CA SER A 297 -1.23 16.43 12.73
C SER A 297 -1.93 15.10 12.99
N THR A 298 -1.30 14.22 13.76
CA THR A 298 -1.91 12.95 14.15
C THR A 298 -2.96 13.19 15.23
N TRP A 299 -4.24 12.98 14.89
CA TRP A 299 -5.33 13.10 15.85
C TRP A 299 -5.55 11.83 16.69
N LYS A 300 -5.41 10.65 16.07
CA LYS A 300 -5.63 9.35 16.73
C LYS A 300 -4.75 8.26 16.11
N SER A 301 -4.30 7.32 16.95
CA SER A 301 -3.59 6.11 16.54
C SER A 301 -4.34 4.85 16.96
N TYR A 302 -4.16 3.75 16.22
CA TYR A 302 -4.72 2.43 16.51
C TYR A 302 -3.61 1.39 16.43
N ASP A 303 -3.54 0.50 17.42
CA ASP A 303 -2.55 -0.56 17.47
C ASP A 303 -3.10 -1.87 16.89
N LEU A 304 -2.36 -2.45 15.94
CA LEU A 304 -2.62 -3.80 15.44
C LEU A 304 -1.80 -4.82 16.25
N LYS A 305 -2.49 -5.75 16.92
CA LYS A 305 -1.87 -6.80 17.73
C LYS A 305 -1.96 -8.15 17.02
N ARG A 306 -0.91 -8.96 17.18
CA ARG A 306 -0.85 -10.36 16.72
C ARG A 306 -0.38 -11.26 17.85
N ILE A 307 -0.64 -12.56 17.72
CA ILE A 307 -0.08 -13.55 18.65
C ILE A 307 1.45 -13.50 18.55
N ASP A 308 2.09 -13.39 19.70
CA ASP A 308 3.52 -13.62 19.86
C ASP A 308 3.76 -15.13 19.95
N SER A 309 4.26 -15.73 18.87
CA SER A 309 4.43 -17.19 18.82
C SER A 309 5.53 -17.68 19.77
N ASP A 310 6.50 -16.83 20.09
CA ASP A 310 7.61 -17.17 20.99
C ASP A 310 7.10 -17.28 22.42
N PHE A 311 6.21 -16.36 22.84
CA PHE A 311 5.57 -16.38 24.16
C PHE A 311 4.77 -17.67 24.44
N PHE A 312 4.14 -18.25 23.42
CA PHE A 312 3.33 -19.47 23.54
C PHE A 312 4.07 -20.75 23.15
N SER A 313 5.39 -20.69 22.94
CA SER A 313 6.21 -21.89 22.78
C SER A 313 6.49 -22.50 24.16
N GLU A 314 5.90 -23.67 24.44
CA GLU A 314 6.30 -24.49 25.58
C GLU A 314 7.62 -25.19 25.20
N GLU A 315 8.69 -24.97 25.97
CA GLU A 315 9.93 -25.78 25.91
C GLU A 315 9.65 -27.28 26.03
#